data_AF-A0A7S2IUD6-F1
#
_entry.id   AF-A0A7S2IUD6-F1
#
_cell.length_a   1.000
_cell.length_b   1.000
_cell.length_c   1.000
_cell.angle_alpha   90.00
_cell.angle_beta   90.00
_cell.angle_gamma   90.00
#
_symmetry.space_group_name_H-M   'P 1'
#
loop_
_entity.id
_entity.type
_entity.pdbx_description
1 polymer ?
#
loop_
_entity_poly.entity_id
_entity_poly.type
_entity_poly.pdbx_seq_one_letter_code
_entity_poly.pdbx_strand_id
1 'polypeptide(L)'
;KIVAPFSAASGRPSRAAVPSTALGAMAMLWVDKHRPKTLDDVDYHKDLSTRLKRIAATGEQPHMLICGPSGAGKSTRVHALLRELYGSGVDMVKVETRTIAPNPNTPSNTVDIQVLVSNYHLAVTPSDLGNKDRAVVMQLIKEVASHPPLG
;
A
#
# COMPACT_ATOMS: atom_id res chain seq x y z
N LYS A 1 -9.42 5.33 0.42
CA LYS A 1 -9.69 3.86 0.50
C LYS A 1 -8.42 3.17 0.96
N ILE A 2 -8.45 2.46 2.10
CA ILE A 2 -7.24 1.84 2.69
C ILE A 2 -7.02 0.49 1.99
N VAL A 3 -5.86 0.36 1.36
CA VAL A 3 -5.39 -0.88 0.75
C VAL A 3 -4.34 -1.45 1.68
N ALA A 4 -4.62 -2.62 2.25
CA ALA A 4 -3.67 -3.35 3.09
C ALA A 4 -2.89 -4.36 2.23
N PRO A 5 -1.56 -4.25 2.10
CA PRO A 5 -0.74 -5.38 1.68
C PRO A 5 -0.56 -6.37 2.84
N PHE A 6 -1.03 -7.61 2.66
CA PHE A 6 -0.81 -8.72 3.58
C PHE A 6 0.60 -9.32 3.38
N SER A 7 1.37 -9.32 4.47
CA SER A 7 2.76 -9.81 4.60
C SER A 7 2.82 -11.33 4.81
N ALA A 8 3.93 -11.96 4.39
CA ALA A 8 4.32 -13.29 4.84
C ALA A 8 5.78 -13.26 5.35
N ALA A 9 5.98 -13.78 6.57
CA ALA A 9 7.25 -13.93 7.32
C ALA A 9 8.29 -14.80 6.55
N SER A 10 9.60 -14.86 6.84
CA SER A 10 10.38 -14.65 8.06
C SER A 10 11.89 -14.51 7.72
N GLY A 11 12.63 -13.69 8.48
CA GLY A 11 14.08 -13.80 8.70
C GLY A 11 15.03 -13.21 7.64
N ARG A 12 15.55 -11.99 7.87
CA ARG A 12 16.85 -11.52 7.35
C ARG A 12 17.56 -10.62 8.37
N PRO A 13 18.90 -10.67 8.44
CA PRO A 13 19.68 -10.01 9.48
C PRO A 13 19.74 -8.49 9.27
N SER A 14 19.87 -7.79 10.41
CA SER A 14 20.21 -6.37 10.57
C SER A 14 21.16 -5.89 9.46
N ARG A 15 20.69 -4.96 8.62
CA ARG A 15 21.54 -4.25 7.66
C ARG A 15 21.34 -2.75 7.86
N ALA A 16 22.44 -2.10 8.21
CA ALA A 16 22.58 -0.70 8.55
C ALA A 16 21.82 0.24 7.60
N ALA A 17 21.21 1.27 8.19
CA ALA A 17 20.62 2.40 7.49
C ALA A 17 21.72 3.15 6.71
N VAL A 18 21.58 3.21 5.39
CA VAL A 18 22.35 4.08 4.50
C VAL A 18 21.45 5.22 4.03
N PRO A 19 21.92 6.49 4.06
CA PRO A 19 21.11 7.64 3.66
C PRO A 19 20.90 7.63 2.14
N SER A 20 19.69 7.33 1.71
CA SER A 20 19.32 7.13 0.29
C SER A 20 18.54 8.33 -0.24
N THR A 21 19.24 9.37 -0.70
CA THR A 21 18.58 10.49 -1.41
C THR A 21 19.26 10.90 -2.71
N ALA A 22 20.30 10.19 -3.19
CA ALA A 22 20.93 10.54 -4.48
C ALA A 22 21.33 9.34 -5.37
N LEU A 23 21.23 8.10 -4.88
CA LEU A 23 21.58 6.88 -5.63
C LEU A 23 20.35 6.02 -5.98
N GLY A 24 19.15 6.60 -6.02
CA GLY A 24 17.90 5.86 -6.28
C GLY A 24 17.60 5.62 -7.76
N ALA A 25 18.17 6.41 -8.66
CA ALA A 25 17.82 6.40 -10.09
C ALA A 25 18.68 5.45 -10.95
N MET A 26 19.87 5.05 -10.50
CA MET A 26 20.85 4.31 -11.32
C MET A 26 20.88 2.79 -11.12
N ALA A 27 20.09 2.26 -10.18
CA ALA A 27 20.00 0.82 -9.95
C ALA A 27 18.56 0.39 -9.69
N MET A 28 17.65 0.67 -10.64
CA MET A 28 16.33 0.03 -10.63
C MET A 28 16.55 -1.47 -10.91
N LEU A 29 16.08 -2.32 -10.01
CA LEU A 29 16.14 -3.77 -10.21
C LEU A 29 15.33 -4.12 -11.46
N TRP A 30 15.74 -5.15 -12.19
CA TRP A 30 15.01 -5.60 -13.40
C TRP A 30 13.55 -5.93 -13.08
N VAL A 31 13.30 -6.46 -11.89
CA VAL A 31 11.95 -6.76 -11.39
C VAL A 31 11.09 -5.49 -11.28
N ASP A 32 11.67 -4.37 -10.83
CA ASP A 32 10.96 -3.09 -10.72
C ASP A 32 10.78 -2.45 -12.10
N LYS A 33 11.78 -2.58 -12.97
CA LYS A 33 11.77 -2.05 -14.34
C LYS A 33 10.69 -2.72 -15.20
N HIS A 34 10.52 -4.03 -15.06
CA HIS A 34 9.55 -4.83 -15.82
C HIS A 34 8.23 -5.06 -15.08
N ARG A 35 8.00 -4.38 -13.95
CA ARG A 35 6.74 -4.49 -13.22
C ARG A 35 5.61 -3.91 -14.08
N PRO A 36 4.57 -4.70 -14.42
CA PRO A 36 3.47 -4.21 -15.25
C PRO A 36 2.75 -3.06 -14.54
N LYS A 37 2.49 -1.99 -15.29
CA LYS A 37 1.90 -0.75 -14.77
C LYS A 37 0.40 -0.69 -15.03
N THR A 38 -0.05 -1.30 -16.12
CA THR A 38 -1.46 -1.37 -16.49
C THR A 38 -2.02 -2.78 -16.30
N LEU A 39 -3.35 -2.91 -16.28
CA LEU A 39 -4.02 -4.21 -16.17
C LEU A 39 -3.86 -5.06 -17.45
N ASP A 40 -3.57 -4.44 -18.60
CA ASP A 40 -3.28 -5.11 -19.88
C ASP A 40 -1.88 -5.72 -19.93
N ASP A 41 -0.90 -5.08 -19.30
CA ASP A 41 0.48 -5.56 -19.25
C ASP A 41 0.63 -6.83 -18.40
N VAL A 42 -0.43 -7.29 -17.73
CA VAL A 42 -0.38 -8.49 -16.90
C VAL A 42 -0.67 -9.74 -17.75
N ASP A 43 0.38 -10.50 -18.02
CA ASP A 43 0.33 -11.64 -18.95
C ASP A 43 -0.58 -12.81 -18.52
N TYR A 44 -0.83 -12.95 -17.21
CA TYR A 44 -1.54 -14.08 -16.61
C TYR A 44 -2.93 -13.69 -16.08
N HIS A 45 -3.86 -14.66 -15.99
CA HIS A 45 -5.25 -14.47 -15.53
C HIS A 45 -5.96 -13.26 -16.17
N LYS A 46 -6.08 -13.25 -17.50
CA LYS A 46 -6.71 -12.15 -18.26
C LYS A 46 -8.18 -11.92 -17.89
N ASP A 47 -8.90 -12.97 -17.49
CA ASP A 47 -10.27 -12.85 -16.99
C ASP A 47 -10.35 -11.99 -15.72
N LEU A 48 -9.37 -12.12 -14.82
CA LEU A 48 -9.28 -11.31 -13.61
C LEU A 48 -9.00 -9.85 -13.98
N SER A 49 -8.05 -9.60 -14.88
CA SER A 49 -7.77 -8.23 -15.37
C SER A 49 -9.03 -7.60 -15.98
N THR A 50 -9.80 -8.35 -16.76
CA THR A 50 -11.06 -7.88 -17.35
C THR A 50 -12.11 -7.52 -16.29
N ARG A 51 -12.24 -8.33 -15.22
CA ARG A 51 -13.15 -8.03 -14.10
C ARG A 51 -12.71 -6.78 -13.35
N LEU A 52 -11.42 -6.63 -13.08
CA LEU A 52 -10.86 -5.44 -12.42
C LEU A 52 -11.12 -4.17 -13.23
N LYS A 53 -10.98 -4.23 -14.56
CA LYS A 53 -11.32 -3.12 -15.46
C LYS A 53 -12.80 -2.72 -15.39
N ARG A 54 -13.71 -3.70 -15.31
CA ARG A 54 -15.15 -3.41 -15.15
C ARG A 54 -15.44 -2.70 -13.82
N ILE A 55 -14.74 -3.09 -12.76
CA ILE A 55 -14.83 -2.41 -11.45
C ILE A 55 -14.26 -0.98 -11.55
N ALA A 56 -13.16 -0.78 -12.27
CA ALA A 56 -12.61 0.56 -12.49
C ALA A 56 -13.57 1.45 -13.30
N ALA A 57 -14.18 0.90 -14.35
CA ALA A 57 -15.10 1.63 -15.22
C ALA A 57 -16.43 2.02 -14.55
N THR A 58 -16.87 1.26 -13.54
CA THR A 58 -18.12 1.54 -12.80
C THR A 58 -17.96 2.66 -11.78
N GLY A 59 -16.72 3.07 -11.43
CA GLY A 59 -16.43 4.12 -10.42
C GLY A 59 -16.72 3.71 -8.97
N GLU A 60 -17.64 2.77 -8.78
CA GLU A 60 -17.97 2.14 -7.50
C GLU A 60 -17.00 1.00 -7.21
N GLN A 61 -16.13 1.22 -6.22
CA GLN A 61 -15.17 0.20 -5.81
C GLN A 61 -15.60 -0.43 -4.49
N PRO A 62 -15.95 -1.72 -4.46
CA PRO A 62 -16.19 -2.42 -3.22
C PRO A 62 -14.91 -2.58 -2.40
N HIS A 63 -15.03 -2.97 -1.13
CA HIS A 63 -13.89 -3.46 -0.36
C HIS A 63 -13.40 -4.78 -0.97
N MET A 64 -12.10 -4.83 -1.28
CA MET A 64 -11.51 -5.96 -1.99
C MET A 64 -10.48 -6.67 -1.12
N LEU A 65 -10.57 -7.99 -1.09
CA LEU A 65 -9.55 -8.87 -0.53
C LEU A 65 -8.86 -9.61 -1.68
N ILE A 66 -7.56 -9.39 -1.84
CA ILE A 66 -6.75 -10.03 -2.88
C ILE A 66 -5.78 -11.01 -2.23
N CYS A 67 -6.06 -12.30 -2.39
CA CYS A 67 -5.30 -13.40 -1.82
C CYS A 67 -4.63 -14.25 -2.90
N GLY A 68 -3.56 -14.96 -2.53
CA GLY A 68 -2.80 -15.83 -3.43
C GLY A 68 -1.36 -16.04 -2.97
N PRO A 69 -0.59 -16.92 -3.63
CA PRO A 69 0.79 -17.21 -3.24
C PRO A 69 1.71 -16.00 -3.39
N SER A 70 2.86 -16.02 -2.71
CA SER A 70 3.89 -14.98 -2.88
C SER A 70 4.35 -14.96 -4.34
N GLY A 71 4.60 -13.78 -4.90
CA GLY A 71 5.00 -13.63 -6.31
C GLY A 71 3.85 -13.66 -7.33
N ALA A 72 2.60 -13.95 -6.96
CA ALA A 72 1.44 -13.90 -7.88
C ALA A 72 1.01 -12.49 -8.34
N GLY A 73 1.86 -11.47 -8.11
CA GLY A 73 1.63 -10.07 -8.48
C GLY A 73 0.40 -9.41 -7.87
N LYS A 74 -0.04 -9.84 -6.68
CA LYS A 74 -1.17 -9.24 -5.94
C LYS A 74 -1.03 -7.72 -5.78
N SER A 75 0.11 -7.27 -5.23
CA SER A 75 0.40 -5.85 -5.07
C SER A 75 0.47 -5.13 -6.42
N THR A 76 1.02 -5.76 -7.45
CA THR A 76 1.08 -5.19 -8.79
C THR A 76 -0.30 -4.98 -9.41
N ARG A 77 -1.23 -5.92 -9.24
CA ARG A 77 -2.61 -5.78 -9.72
C ARG A 77 -3.38 -4.69 -8.98
N VAL A 78 -3.17 -4.56 -7.67
CA VAL A 78 -3.74 -3.47 -6.88
C VAL A 78 -3.24 -2.12 -7.38
N HIS A 79 -1.94 -2.01 -7.63
CA HIS A 79 -1.34 -0.79 -8.15
C HIS A 79 -1.87 -0.44 -9.55
N ALA A 80 -1.94 -1.43 -10.45
CA ALA A 80 -2.51 -1.26 -11.79
C ALA A 80 -4.00 -0.86 -11.74
N LEU A 81 -4.77 -1.42 -10.81
CA LEU A 81 -6.17 -1.02 -10.59
C LEU A 81 -6.26 0.44 -10.13
N LEU A 82 -5.47 0.84 -9.13
CA LEU A 82 -5.44 2.22 -8.65
C LEU A 82 -5.07 3.19 -9.77
N ARG A 83 -4.12 2.81 -10.64
CA ARG A 83 -3.73 3.59 -11.81
C ARG A 83 -4.85 3.74 -12.84
N GLU A 84 -5.68 2.72 -13.05
CA GLU A 84 -6.87 2.85 -13.91
C GLU A 84 -7.92 3.81 -13.34
N LEU A 85 -8.01 3.93 -12.01
CA LEU A 85 -9.01 4.77 -11.35
C LEU A 85 -8.58 6.23 -11.22
N TYR A 86 -7.34 6.47 -10.81
CA TYR A 86 -6.83 7.81 -10.47
C TYR A 86 -5.68 8.26 -11.39
N GLY A 87 -5.32 7.45 -12.40
CA GLY A 87 -4.26 7.76 -13.34
C GLY A 87 -2.85 7.61 -12.79
N SER A 88 -1.90 8.33 -13.40
CA SER A 88 -0.48 8.26 -13.06
C SER A 88 -0.12 8.88 -11.71
N GLY A 89 -0.99 9.68 -11.11
CA GLY A 89 -0.73 10.34 -9.82
C GLY A 89 -0.63 9.38 -8.63
N VAL A 90 -1.03 8.11 -8.81
CA VAL A 90 -0.88 7.02 -7.83
C VAL A 90 0.57 6.59 -7.67
N ASP A 91 1.41 6.74 -8.71
CA ASP A 91 2.81 6.29 -8.66
C ASP A 91 3.65 7.14 -7.67
N MET A 92 3.18 8.34 -7.35
CA MET A 92 3.84 9.24 -6.41
C MET A 92 3.43 8.89 -4.98
N VAL A 93 4.33 8.17 -4.30
CA VAL A 93 4.14 7.74 -2.91
C VAL A 93 5.31 8.25 -2.08
N LYS A 94 5.00 8.88 -0.95
CA LYS A 94 5.96 9.32 0.05
C LYS A 94 5.87 8.42 1.27
N VAL A 95 7.01 8.03 1.81
CA VAL A 95 7.07 7.36 3.11
C VAL A 95 6.96 8.42 4.19
N GLU A 96 5.96 8.29 5.04
CA GLU A 96 5.72 9.14 6.20
C GLU A 96 5.74 8.29 7.47
N THR A 97 6.57 8.66 8.45
CA THR A 97 6.53 8.05 9.78
C THR A 97 5.49 8.80 10.60
N ARG A 98 4.46 8.08 11.05
CA ARG A 98 3.38 8.63 11.87
C ARG A 98 3.41 8.04 13.26
N THR A 99 3.44 8.90 14.27
CA THR A 99 3.32 8.50 15.68
C THR A 99 1.85 8.45 16.06
N ILE A 100 1.31 7.26 16.26
CA ILE A 100 -0.09 7.05 16.65
C ILE A 100 -0.13 6.68 18.13
N ALA A 101 -0.96 7.40 18.89
CA ALA A 101 -1.34 7.04 20.25
C ALA A 101 -2.61 6.18 20.21
N PRO A 102 -2.54 4.85 20.40
CA PRO A 102 -3.68 3.97 20.25
C PRO A 102 -4.73 4.12 21.37
N ASN A 103 -4.34 4.74 22.49
CA ASN A 103 -5.24 5.06 23.61
C ASN A 103 -5.00 6.49 24.11
N PRO A 104 -6.01 7.39 24.09
CA PRO A 104 -5.89 8.75 24.61
C PRO A 104 -5.62 8.81 26.12
N ASN A 105 -5.94 7.75 26.88
CA ASN A 105 -5.82 7.71 28.34
C ASN A 105 -4.46 7.14 28.82
N THR A 106 -3.56 6.75 27.91
CA THR A 106 -2.24 6.20 28.28
C THR A 106 -1.18 6.72 27.31
N PRO A 107 -0.62 7.93 27.58
CA PRO A 107 0.32 8.60 26.66
C PRO A 107 1.68 7.90 26.53
N SER A 108 2.00 6.92 27.39
CA SER A 108 3.25 6.14 27.34
C SER A 108 3.28 5.09 26.23
N ASN A 109 2.18 4.87 25.51
CA ASN A 109 2.01 3.75 24.59
C ASN A 109 1.91 4.19 23.13
N THR A 110 2.70 5.17 22.71
CA THR A 110 2.79 5.62 21.31
C THR A 110 3.49 4.57 20.45
N VAL A 111 3.08 4.48 19.18
CA VAL A 111 3.66 3.57 18.20
C VAL A 111 3.95 4.36 16.93
N ASP A 112 5.19 4.28 16.48
CA ASP A 112 5.59 4.85 15.20
C ASP A 112 5.30 3.84 14.10
N ILE A 113 4.56 4.27 13.09
CA ILE A 113 4.19 3.45 11.95
C ILE A 113 4.70 4.09 10.67
N GLN A 114 5.23 3.27 9.77
CA GLN A 114 5.59 3.72 8.43
C GLN A 114 4.37 3.58 7.52
N VAL A 115 3.88 4.72 7.03
CA VAL A 115 2.78 4.80 6.08
C VAL A 115 3.30 5.25 4.74
N LEU A 116 2.92 4.52 3.70
CA LEU A 116 3.12 4.95 2.32
C LEU A 116 1.92 5.79 1.91
N VAL A 117 2.13 7.09 1.79
CA VAL A 117 1.11 8.09 1.52
C VAL A 117 1.21 8.58 0.09
N SER A 118 0.09 8.54 -0.62
CA SER A 118 -0.10 9.17 -1.92
C SER A 118 -1.29 10.12 -1.86
N ASN A 119 -1.50 10.90 -2.92
CA ASN A 119 -2.65 11.82 -3.02
C ASN A 119 -4.00 11.08 -2.99
N TYR A 120 -4.02 9.82 -3.42
CA TYR A 120 -5.26 9.05 -3.61
C TYR A 120 -5.40 7.82 -2.69
N HIS A 121 -4.30 7.37 -2.08
CA HIS A 121 -4.30 6.14 -1.30
C HIS A 121 -3.24 6.14 -0.20
N LEU A 122 -3.49 5.28 0.79
CA LEU A 122 -2.61 5.03 1.92
C LEU A 122 -2.36 3.52 1.98
N ALA A 123 -1.09 3.14 2.04
CA ALA A 123 -0.66 1.75 2.22
C ALA A 123 0.07 1.61 3.55
N VAL A 124 -0.41 0.66 4.36
CA VAL A 124 0.11 0.38 5.71
C VAL A 124 0.26 -1.12 5.87
N THR A 125 1.38 -1.53 6.47
CA THR A 125 1.63 -2.92 6.86
C THR A 125 1.46 -3.03 8.37
N PRO A 126 0.30 -3.46 8.87
CA PRO A 126 0.02 -3.49 10.31
C PRO A 126 0.81 -4.56 11.08
N SER A 127 1.48 -5.47 10.37
CA SER A 127 2.28 -6.55 10.98
C SER A 127 3.43 -6.05 11.85
N ASP A 128 3.90 -4.83 11.65
CA ASP A 128 5.01 -4.23 12.42
C ASP A 128 4.57 -3.73 13.81
N LEU A 129 3.28 -3.82 14.13
CA LEU A 129 2.67 -3.18 15.30
C LEU A 129 2.40 -4.13 16.48
N GLY A 130 2.74 -5.41 16.32
CA GLY A 130 2.47 -6.45 17.32
C GLY A 130 1.00 -6.46 17.76
N ASN A 131 0.76 -6.46 19.07
CA ASN A 131 -0.59 -6.55 19.65
C ASN A 131 -1.40 -5.24 19.60
N LYS A 132 -0.87 -4.18 18.98
CA LYS A 132 -1.50 -2.84 18.92
C LYS A 132 -2.12 -2.54 17.55
N ASP A 133 -2.00 -3.47 16.61
CA ASP A 133 -2.49 -3.41 15.24
C ASP A 133 -3.97 -2.99 15.15
N ARG A 134 -4.85 -3.59 15.96
CA ARG A 134 -6.29 -3.30 15.95
C ARG A 134 -6.58 -1.83 16.26
N ALA A 135 -5.98 -1.31 17.33
CA ALA A 135 -6.23 0.07 17.77
C ALA A 135 -5.64 1.07 16.77
N VAL A 136 -4.46 0.77 16.22
CA VAL A 136 -3.81 1.62 15.22
C VAL A 136 -4.59 1.66 13.91
N VAL A 137 -5.00 0.50 13.37
CA VAL A 137 -5.79 0.45 12.13
C VAL A 137 -7.12 1.19 12.30
N MET A 138 -7.78 1.02 13.44
CA MET A 138 -9.03 1.74 13.74
C MET A 138 -8.83 3.26 13.78
N GLN A 139 -7.75 3.72 14.41
CA GLN A 139 -7.42 5.15 14.47
C GLN A 139 -7.06 5.71 13.09
N LEU A 140 -6.31 4.96 12.29
CA LEU A 140 -5.96 5.34 10.92
C LEU A 140 -7.20 5.45 10.04
N ILE A 141 -8.13 4.48 10.12
CA ILE A 141 -9.41 4.56 9.39
C ILE A 141 -10.18 5.82 9.79
N LYS A 142 -10.23 6.13 11.09
CA LYS A 142 -10.92 7.32 11.61
C LYS A 142 -10.30 8.61 11.09
N GLU A 143 -8.97 8.70 11.08
CA GLU A 143 -8.23 9.87 10.57
C GLU A 143 -8.46 10.10 9.07
N VAL A 144 -8.43 9.03 8.28
CA VAL A 144 -8.66 9.08 6.84
C VAL A 144 -10.11 9.43 6.51
N ALA A 145 -11.06 8.99 7.35
CA ALA A 145 -12.46 9.40 7.21
C ALA A 145 -12.67 10.87 7.59
N SER A 146 -11.93 11.41 8.55
CA SER A 146 -12.01 12.84 8.91
C SER A 146 -11.30 13.76 7.92
N HIS A 147 -10.31 13.26 7.17
CA HIS A 147 -9.61 13.99 6.13
C HIS A 147 -9.78 13.30 4.77
N PRO A 148 -10.92 13.51 4.08
CA PRO A 148 -11.11 12.97 2.74
C PRO A 148 -10.00 13.50 1.82
N PRO A 149 -9.35 12.63 1.01
CA PRO A 149 -8.40 13.10 0.02
C PRO A 149 -9.13 14.04 -0.92
N LEU A 150 -8.61 15.27 -1.05
CA LEU A 150 -9.15 16.33 -1.89
C LEU A 150 -9.29 15.78 -3.32
N GLY A 151 -10.54 15.59 -3.74
CA GLY A 151 -10.92 15.45 -5.14
C GLY A 151 -10.99 16.81 -5.81
#